data_AF-A0A2E5RK03-F1
#
_entry.id   AF-A0A2E5RK03-F1
#
_cell.length_a   1.000
_cell.length_b   1.000
_cell.length_c   1.000
_cell.angle_alpha   90.00
_cell.angle_beta   90.00
_cell.angle_gamma   90.00
#
_symmetry.space_group_name_H-M   'P 1'
#
loop_
_entity.id
_entity.type
_entity.pdbx_description
1 polymer ?
#
loop_
_entity_poly.entity_id
_entity_poly.type
_entity_poly.pdbx_seq_one_letter_code
_entity_poly.pdbx_strand_id
1 'polypeptide(L)'
;MSFYLQVPDLVEYCRTELKIPDTTLISIEYEDLSDEGVKGWAIDSAEDGEYDIEIDRNLGQEETLMTVCHEMVHVSQMYHGKEIDEEEAVEKEKILLDGFNQFQAYQYELNV
;
A
#
# COMPACT_ATOMS: atom_id res chain seq x y z
N MET A 1 6.54 8.96 16.58
CA MET A 1 5.45 8.92 15.58
C MET A 1 4.57 7.72 15.89
N SER A 2 3.25 7.87 15.91
CA SER A 2 2.32 6.75 16.15
C SER A 2 2.23 5.87 14.89
N PHE A 3 2.12 4.55 15.06
CA PHE A 3 1.96 3.55 13.99
C PHE A 3 0.89 3.93 12.96
N TYR A 4 -0.27 4.38 13.44
CA TYR A 4 -1.42 4.75 12.60
C TYR A 4 -1.20 5.96 11.68
N LEU A 5 -0.14 6.75 11.91
CA LEU A 5 0.19 7.90 11.07
C LEU A 5 1.02 7.51 9.84
N GLN A 6 1.66 6.34 9.84
CA GLN A 6 2.57 5.96 8.74
C GLN A 6 1.84 5.40 7.53
N VAL A 7 0.74 4.67 7.72
CA VAL A 7 0.02 4.02 6.62
C VAL A 7 -0.61 5.03 5.66
N PRO A 8 -1.34 6.07 6.11
CA PRO A 8 -1.84 7.11 5.21
C PRO A 8 -0.72 7.82 4.42
N ASP A 9 0.39 8.17 5.09
CA ASP A 9 1.54 8.80 4.44
C ASP A 9 2.19 7.86 3.41
N LEU A 10 2.24 6.55 3.71
CA LEU A 10 2.75 5.54 2.80
C LEU A 10 1.85 5.36 1.58
N VAL A 11 0.52 5.38 1.74
CA VAL A 11 -0.43 5.32 0.62
C VAL A 11 -0.21 6.49 -0.33
N GLU A 12 -0.07 7.70 0.20
CA GLU A 12 0.16 8.90 -0.63
C GLU A 12 1.54 8.87 -1.32
N TYR A 13 2.56 8.35 -0.64
CA TYR A 13 3.86 8.08 -1.25
C TYR A 13 3.74 7.08 -2.40
N CYS A 14 3.13 5.92 -2.15
CA CYS A 14 2.92 4.88 -3.16
C CYS A 14 2.07 5.36 -4.32
N ARG A 15 1.01 6.14 -4.07
CA ARG A 15 0.17 6.78 -5.09
C ARG A 15 1.01 7.59 -6.07
N THR A 16 1.91 8.42 -5.53
CA THR A 16 2.82 9.25 -6.31
C THR A 16 3.79 8.41 -7.15
N GLU A 17 4.48 7.45 -6.52
CA GLU A 17 5.48 6.61 -7.18
C GLU A 17 4.89 5.69 -8.26
N LEU A 18 3.69 5.16 -8.00
CA LEU A 18 2.97 4.24 -8.89
C LEU A 18 2.06 4.96 -9.90
N LYS A 19 2.03 6.30 -9.87
CA LYS A 19 1.26 7.15 -10.79
C LYS A 19 -0.24 6.85 -10.78
N ILE A 20 -0.77 6.53 -9.60
CA ILE A 20 -2.21 6.39 -9.39
C ILE A 20 -2.78 7.81 -9.19
N PRO A 21 -3.82 8.24 -9.92
CA PRO A 21 -4.37 9.59 -9.77
C PRO A 21 -4.99 9.84 -8.39
N ASP A 22 -4.97 11.09 -7.95
CA ASP A 22 -5.60 11.53 -6.68
C ASP A 22 -7.14 11.37 -6.70
N THR A 23 -7.74 11.23 -7.88
CA THR A 23 -9.18 10.95 -8.02
C THR A 23 -9.54 9.51 -7.74
N THR A 24 -8.56 8.60 -7.71
CA THR A 24 -8.77 7.18 -7.37
C THR A 24 -8.92 7.06 -5.86
N LEU A 25 -10.07 6.55 -5.42
CA LEU A 25 -10.35 6.35 -4.01
C LEU A 25 -9.71 5.02 -3.57
N ILE A 26 -8.94 5.07 -2.50
CA ILE A 26 -8.28 3.89 -1.92
C ILE A 26 -8.62 3.88 -0.44
N SER A 27 -9.28 2.82 0.02
CA SER A 27 -9.59 2.59 1.42
C SER A 27 -8.65 1.51 1.99
N ILE A 28 -8.36 1.58 3.30
CA ILE A 28 -7.61 0.54 4.01
C ILE A 28 -8.45 0.04 5.17
N GLU A 29 -8.70 -1.25 5.20
CA GLU A 29 -9.40 -1.96 6.26
C GLU A 29 -8.48 -2.99 6.93
N TYR A 30 -8.67 -3.18 8.24
CA TYR A 30 -7.87 -4.11 9.03
C TYR A 30 -8.76 -5.25 9.53
N GLU A 31 -8.60 -6.42 8.94
CA GLU A 31 -9.48 -7.57 9.16
C GLU A 31 -8.71 -8.77 9.72
N ASP A 32 -9.43 -9.80 10.17
CA ASP A 32 -8.82 -11.05 10.61
C ASP A 32 -8.73 -12.02 9.43
N LEU A 33 -7.58 -12.05 8.74
CA LEU A 33 -7.36 -12.90 7.56
C LEU A 33 -6.68 -14.24 7.91
N SER A 34 -6.59 -14.58 9.20
CA SER A 34 -5.82 -15.73 9.68
C SER A 34 -6.31 -17.08 9.12
N ASP A 35 -7.59 -17.19 8.80
CA ASP A 35 -8.20 -18.39 8.19
C ASP A 35 -7.98 -18.47 6.66
N GLU A 36 -7.53 -17.39 6.03
CA GLU A 36 -7.34 -17.28 4.58
C GLU A 36 -5.90 -17.59 4.14
N GLY A 37 -4.95 -17.48 5.06
CA GLY A 37 -3.53 -17.76 4.79
C GLY A 37 -2.83 -16.69 3.94
N VAL A 38 -3.41 -15.48 3.85
CA VAL A 38 -2.83 -14.31 3.20
C VAL A 38 -2.55 -13.20 4.21
N LYS A 39 -1.78 -12.18 3.80
CA LYS A 39 -1.48 -11.01 4.62
C LYS A 39 -2.36 -9.80 4.28
N GLY A 40 -2.88 -9.75 3.06
CA GLY A 40 -3.75 -8.69 2.59
C GLY A 40 -4.35 -9.02 1.23
N TRP A 41 -5.24 -8.14 0.79
CA TRP A 41 -5.91 -8.18 -0.50
C TRP A 41 -6.07 -6.77 -1.07
N ALA A 42 -5.99 -6.66 -2.40
CA ALA A 42 -6.46 -5.50 -3.14
C ALA A 42 -7.71 -5.87 -3.95
N ILE A 43 -8.78 -5.11 -3.80
CA ILE A 43 -10.09 -5.37 -4.40
C ILE A 43 -10.46 -4.18 -5.27
N ASP A 44 -10.77 -4.45 -6.55
CA ASP A 44 -11.46 -3.49 -7.43
C ASP A 44 -12.92 -3.46 -7.00
N SER A 45 -13.33 -2.39 -6.33
CA SER A 45 -14.70 -2.27 -5.85
C SER A 45 -15.62 -2.04 -7.05
N ALA A 46 -16.90 -2.39 -6.92
CA ALA A 46 -17.82 -2.38 -8.06
C ALA A 46 -18.12 -0.96 -8.61
N GLU A 47 -17.60 0.09 -7.97
CA GLU A 47 -17.72 1.49 -8.39
C GLU A 47 -16.44 1.95 -9.12
N ASP A 48 -16.62 2.56 -10.31
CA ASP A 48 -15.52 2.97 -11.18
C ASP A 48 -14.50 3.87 -10.44
N GLY A 49 -13.31 3.32 -10.14
CA GLY A 49 -12.19 4.06 -9.56
C GLY A 49 -12.10 4.05 -8.03
N GLU A 50 -12.78 3.10 -7.38
CA GLU A 50 -12.67 2.83 -5.95
C GLU A 50 -12.00 1.48 -5.69
N TYR A 51 -10.98 1.46 -4.84
CA TYR A 51 -10.25 0.26 -4.47
C TYR A 51 -10.22 0.10 -2.95
N ASP A 52 -10.41 -1.13 -2.50
CA ASP A 52 -10.30 -1.49 -1.09
C ASP A 52 -9.06 -2.34 -0.88
N ILE A 53 -8.28 -2.00 0.15
CA ILE A 53 -7.13 -2.79 0.59
C ILE A 53 -7.45 -3.35 1.97
N GLU A 54 -7.49 -4.67 2.07
CA GLU A 54 -7.63 -5.38 3.34
C GLU A 54 -6.27 -5.83 3.84
N ILE A 55 -5.97 -5.62 5.12
CA ILE A 55 -4.72 -6.03 5.76
C ILE A 55 -5.02 -6.87 7.00
N ASP A 56 -4.31 -7.98 7.20
CA ASP A 56 -4.43 -8.77 8.42
C ASP A 56 -4.01 -7.92 9.64
N ARG A 57 -4.98 -7.70 10.54
CA ARG A 57 -4.81 -6.94 11.78
C ARG A 57 -3.78 -7.53 12.74
N ASN A 58 -3.40 -8.79 12.55
CA ASN A 58 -2.44 -9.48 13.40
C ASN A 58 -0.97 -9.23 12.99
N LEU A 59 -0.73 -8.55 11.87
CA LEU A 59 0.61 -8.25 11.38
C LEU A 59 1.37 -7.25 12.26
N GLY A 60 2.69 -7.44 12.35
CA GLY A 60 3.58 -6.43 12.91
C GLY A 60 3.75 -5.23 11.98
N GLN A 61 4.30 -4.14 12.50
CA GLN A 61 4.43 -2.88 11.76
C GLN A 61 5.15 -2.97 10.42
N GLU A 62 6.33 -3.58 10.42
CA GLU A 62 7.10 -3.73 9.19
C GLU A 62 6.35 -4.58 8.16
N GLU A 63 5.66 -5.63 8.62
CA GLU A 63 4.86 -6.49 7.76
C GLU A 63 3.64 -5.75 7.20
N THR A 64 2.91 -5.00 8.03
CA THR A 64 1.78 -4.15 7.58
C THR A 64 2.22 -3.17 6.50
N LEU A 65 3.32 -2.43 6.72
CA LEU A 65 3.79 -1.46 5.73
C LEU A 65 4.23 -2.14 4.43
N MET A 66 4.91 -3.29 4.51
CA MET A 66 5.30 -4.06 3.34
C MET A 66 4.06 -4.57 2.57
N THR A 67 3.08 -5.14 3.28
CA THR A 67 1.83 -5.61 2.68
C THR A 67 1.06 -4.47 2.04
N VAL A 68 0.97 -3.29 2.67
CA VAL A 68 0.36 -2.11 2.02
C VAL A 68 1.12 -1.72 0.74
N CYS A 69 2.45 -1.77 0.72
CA CYS A 69 3.21 -1.52 -0.51
C CYS A 69 2.88 -2.54 -1.60
N HIS A 70 2.75 -3.81 -1.24
CA HIS A 70 2.37 -4.90 -2.14
C HIS A 70 0.98 -4.66 -2.75
N GLU A 71 -0.03 -4.46 -1.91
CA GLU A 71 -1.41 -4.23 -2.37
C GLU A 71 -1.55 -2.95 -3.18
N MET A 72 -0.77 -1.90 -2.88
CA MET A 72 -0.72 -0.68 -3.70
C MET A 72 -0.20 -0.94 -5.13
N VAL A 73 0.70 -1.92 -5.32
CA VAL A 73 1.13 -2.34 -6.67
C VAL A 73 -0.01 -3.01 -7.40
N HIS A 74 -0.79 -3.86 -6.74
CA HIS A 74 -1.98 -4.46 -7.34
C HIS A 74 -3.05 -3.42 -7.69
N VAL A 75 -3.30 -2.44 -6.82
CA VAL A 75 -4.17 -1.29 -7.15
C VAL A 75 -3.67 -0.56 -8.40
N SER A 76 -2.35 -0.33 -8.51
CA SER A 76 -1.77 0.27 -9.73
C SER A 76 -1.97 -0.62 -10.96
N GLN A 77 -1.78 -1.94 -10.84
CA GLN A 77 -1.99 -2.88 -11.94
C GLN A 77 -3.44 -2.86 -12.42
N MET A 78 -4.40 -2.95 -11.50
CA MET A 78 -5.84 -2.88 -11.79
C MET A 78 -6.22 -1.55 -12.42
N TYR A 79 -5.79 -0.43 -11.84
CA TYR A 79 -6.05 0.91 -12.37
C TYR A 79 -5.54 1.10 -13.81
N HIS A 80 -4.37 0.54 -14.13
CA HIS A 80 -3.79 0.61 -15.48
C HIS A 80 -4.32 -0.47 -16.43
N GLY A 81 -5.29 -1.30 -16.01
CA GLY A 81 -5.85 -2.40 -16.80
C GLY A 81 -4.82 -3.48 -17.14
N LYS A 82 -3.84 -3.70 -16.26
CA LYS A 82 -2.86 -4.78 -16.36
C LYS A 82 -3.39 -6.04 -15.68
N GLU A 83 -2.90 -7.19 -16.11
CA GLU A 83 -3.06 -8.43 -15.35
C GLU A 83 -2.27 -8.34 -14.03
N ILE A 84 -2.78 -9.02 -13.00
CA ILE A 84 -2.09 -9.11 -11.71
C ILE A 84 -0.79 -9.87 -11.88
N ASP A 85 0.30 -9.26 -11.42
CA ASP A 85 1.65 -9.81 -11.46
C ASP A 85 2.25 -9.76 -10.05
N GLU A 86 2.23 -10.92 -9.39
CA GLU A 86 2.79 -11.16 -8.05
C GLU A 86 4.31 -10.95 -8.00
N GLU A 87 5.04 -11.28 -9.08
CA GLU A 87 6.49 -11.12 -9.13
C GLU A 87 6.83 -9.62 -9.15
N GLU A 88 6.13 -8.83 -9.96
CA GLU A 88 6.24 -7.36 -9.95
C GLU A 88 5.89 -6.78 -8.57
N ALA A 89 4.84 -7.29 -7.91
CA ALA A 89 4.43 -6.82 -6.59
C ALA A 89 5.50 -7.08 -5.52
N VAL A 90 6.06 -8.29 -5.48
CA VAL A 90 7.15 -8.67 -4.55
C VAL A 90 8.44 -7.89 -4.83
N GLU A 91 8.76 -7.60 -6.10
CA GLU A 91 9.93 -6.79 -6.42
C GLU A 91 9.76 -5.33 -5.95
N LYS A 92 8.55 -4.79 -6.12
CA LYS A 92 8.25 -3.38 -5.85
C LYS A 92 7.95 -3.07 -4.41
N GLU A 93 7.37 -3.99 -3.62
CA GLU A 93 7.00 -3.73 -2.23
C GLU A 93 8.19 -3.19 -1.41
N LYS A 94 9.37 -3.80 -1.60
CA LYS A 94 10.60 -3.41 -0.90
C LYS A 94 11.13 -2.07 -1.40
N ILE A 95 11.10 -1.86 -2.71
CA ILE A 95 11.57 -0.61 -3.33
C ILE A 95 10.73 0.57 -2.83
N LEU A 96 9.41 0.40 -2.75
CA LEU A 96 8.49 1.41 -2.24
C LEU A 96 8.74 1.68 -0.75
N LEU A 97 8.85 0.63 0.06
CA LEU A 97 9.09 0.79 1.49
C LEU A 97 10.44 1.46 1.80
N ASP A 98 11.51 1.04 1.12
CA ASP A 98 12.84 1.65 1.27
C ASP A 98 12.84 3.12 0.82
N GLY A 99 12.14 3.43 -0.26
CA GLY A 99 11.96 4.79 -0.76
C GLY A 99 11.16 5.68 0.21
N PHE A 100 10.08 5.15 0.78
CA PHE A 100 9.29 5.84 1.80
C PHE A 100 10.11 6.14 3.05
N ASN A 101 10.89 5.18 3.54
CA ASN A 101 11.77 5.36 4.69
C ASN A 101 12.82 6.46 4.44
N GLN A 102 13.40 6.51 3.25
CA GLN A 102 14.32 7.58 2.84
C GLN A 102 13.59 8.93 2.78
N PHE A 103 12.42 8.98 2.14
CA PHE A 103 11.61 10.20 2.04
C PHE A 103 11.29 10.78 3.43
N GLN A 104 10.86 9.95 4.38
CA GLN A 104 10.59 10.34 5.75
C GLN A 104 11.84 10.88 6.46
N ALA A 105 13.01 10.26 6.26
CA ALA A 105 14.27 10.74 6.81
C ALA A 105 14.64 12.13 6.28
N TYR A 106 14.51 12.36 4.96
CA TYR A 106 14.75 13.68 4.36
C TYR A 106 13.77 14.75 4.86
N GLN A 107 12.48 14.42 4.99
CA GLN A 107 11.50 15.36 5.53
C GLN A 107 11.79 15.73 6.98
N TYR A 108 12.28 14.79 7.78
CA TYR A 108 12.72 15.08 9.15
C TYR A 108 13.92 16.04 9.15
N GLU A 109 14.95 15.79 8.35
CA GLU A 109 16.14 16.65 8.26
C GLU A 109 15.82 18.10 7.83
N LEU A 110 14.83 18.30 6.97
CA LEU A 110 14.43 19.64 6.50
C LEU A 110 13.54 20.41 7.48
N ASN A 111 12.94 19.72 8.45
CA ASN A 111 12.00 20.30 9.44
C ASN A 111 12.62 20.44 10.85
N VAL A 112 13.94 20.28 10.98
CA VAL A 112 14.72 20.44 12.23
C VAL A 112 15.61 21.69 12.15
#